data_AF-A0A1U8LRZ5-F1
#
_entry.id   AF-A0A1U8LRZ5-F1
#
_cell.length_a   1.000
_cell.length_b   1.000
_cell.length_c   1.000
_cell.angle_alpha   90.00
_cell.angle_beta   90.00
_cell.angle_gamma   90.00
#
_symmetry.space_group_name_H-M   'P 1'
#
loop_
_entity.id
_entity.type
_entity.pdbx_description
1 polymer ?
#
loop_
_entity_poly.entity_id
_entity_poly.type
_entity_poly.pdbx_seq_one_letter_code
_entity_poly.pdbx_strand_id
1 'polypeptide(L)'
;MGYINCGMQRERTRNLTLKEIENYFHLPIEKAAKKMEFSATVVKKICRKYGLSRWPHRKIQSMEKKISNWVESLSSNDPKERARAKKEIENLQREIAKFGEGSSKLGDD
;
A
#
# COMPACT_ATOMS: atom_id res chain seq x y z
N MET A 1 -20.29 -10.52 -19.25
CA MET A 1 -19.14 -10.43 -18.32
C MET A 1 -17.86 -10.77 -19.10
N GLY A 2 -17.19 -9.75 -19.65
CA GLY A 2 -16.04 -9.95 -20.54
C GLY A 2 -14.79 -10.41 -19.79
N TYR A 3 -14.33 -11.62 -20.09
CA TYR A 3 -13.04 -12.12 -19.64
C TYR A 3 -11.94 -11.52 -20.53
N ILE A 4 -11.12 -10.62 -19.95
CA ILE A 4 -10.01 -9.97 -20.65
C ILE A 4 -8.93 -11.01 -21.02
N ASN A 5 -8.65 -11.02 -22.31
CA ASN A 5 -7.72 -11.81 -23.13
C ASN A 5 -6.43 -12.30 -22.41
N CYS A 6 -6.33 -13.64 -22.26
CA CYS A 6 -5.16 -14.38 -21.76
C CYS A 6 -4.13 -14.56 -22.88
N GLY A 7 -3.11 -13.72 -22.94
CA GLY A 7 -1.97 -13.92 -23.83
C GLY A 7 -0.92 -12.83 -23.64
N MET A 8 -1.24 -11.62 -24.09
CA MET A 8 -0.34 -10.47 -24.04
C MET A 8 -0.08 -9.93 -22.63
N GLN A 9 -1.03 -10.13 -21.71
CA GLN A 9 -0.89 -9.75 -20.31
C GLN A 9 0.27 -10.51 -19.64
N ARG A 10 0.56 -11.77 -20.03
CA ARG A 10 1.56 -12.59 -19.35
C ARG A 10 2.98 -12.03 -19.43
N GLU A 11 3.37 -11.42 -20.55
CA GLU A 11 4.71 -10.85 -20.76
C GLU A 11 4.92 -9.61 -19.89
N ARG A 12 4.02 -8.61 -19.99
CA ARG A 12 4.08 -7.38 -19.18
C ARG A 12 3.99 -7.64 -17.67
N THR A 13 3.15 -8.59 -17.26
CA THR A 13 3.03 -9.06 -15.87
C THR A 13 4.33 -9.71 -15.36
N ARG A 14 5.15 -10.27 -16.25
CA ARG A 14 6.42 -10.93 -15.93
C ARG A 14 7.54 -9.92 -15.67
N ASN A 15 7.51 -8.80 -16.39
CA ASN A 15 8.42 -7.67 -16.21
C ASN A 15 7.99 -6.73 -15.08
N LEU A 16 6.74 -6.82 -14.61
CA LEU A 16 6.27 -6.00 -13.50
C LEU A 16 6.81 -6.53 -12.16
N THR A 17 7.68 -5.74 -11.55
CA THR A 17 8.28 -6.01 -10.25
C THR A 17 7.29 -5.71 -9.13
N LEU A 18 7.35 -6.50 -8.06
CA LEU A 18 6.58 -6.24 -6.84
C LEU A 18 6.85 -4.83 -6.29
N LYS A 19 8.06 -4.30 -6.55
CA LYS A 19 8.49 -2.95 -6.15
C LYS A 19 7.67 -1.82 -6.77
N GLU A 20 7.23 -2.00 -8.02
CA GLU A 20 6.30 -1.05 -8.64
C GLU A 20 4.93 -1.12 -7.95
N ILE A 21 4.45 -2.32 -7.64
CA ILE A 21 3.16 -2.52 -6.96
C ILE A 21 3.20 -2.02 -5.51
N GLU A 22 4.30 -2.24 -4.79
CA GLU A 22 4.44 -1.89 -3.38
C GLU A 22 4.36 -0.38 -3.19
N ASN A 23 4.92 0.37 -4.15
CA ASN A 23 4.79 1.81 -4.18
C ASN A 23 3.33 2.27 -4.29
N TYR A 24 2.41 1.45 -4.83
CA TYR A 24 0.97 1.73 -4.94
C TYR A 24 0.11 1.05 -3.87
N PHE A 25 0.67 0.40 -2.86
CA PHE A 25 -0.12 -0.21 -1.77
C PHE A 25 -0.89 0.81 -0.93
N HIS A 26 -0.49 2.09 -0.98
CA HIS A 26 -1.25 3.20 -0.41
C HIS A 26 -2.59 3.46 -1.13
N LEU A 27 -2.81 2.87 -2.32
CA LEU A 27 -4.03 3.03 -3.12
C LEU A 27 -4.86 1.76 -3.15
N PRO A 28 -6.18 1.86 -3.37
CA PRO A 28 -7.01 0.70 -3.63
C PRO A 28 -6.56 0.01 -4.91
N ILE A 29 -6.74 -1.30 -4.95
CA ILE A 29 -6.26 -2.14 -6.06
C ILE A 29 -6.78 -1.67 -7.42
N GLU A 30 -7.98 -1.09 -7.49
CA GLU A 30 -8.52 -0.49 -8.72
C GLU A 30 -7.72 0.73 -9.18
N LYS A 31 -7.36 1.64 -8.26
CA LYS A 31 -6.55 2.82 -8.60
C LYS A 31 -5.13 2.42 -8.94
N ALA A 32 -4.54 1.49 -8.18
CA ALA A 32 -3.21 0.97 -8.46
C ALA A 32 -3.16 0.29 -9.84
N ALA A 33 -4.15 -0.57 -10.14
CA ALA A 33 -4.26 -1.24 -11.43
C ALA A 33 -4.44 -0.23 -12.57
N LYS A 34 -5.29 0.80 -12.40
CA LYS A 34 -5.48 1.88 -13.37
C LYS A 34 -4.19 2.67 -13.64
N LYS A 35 -3.39 2.95 -12.61
CA LYS A 35 -2.10 3.64 -12.72
C LYS A 35 -1.05 2.81 -13.44
N MET A 36 -1.08 1.49 -13.23
CA MET A 36 -0.17 0.55 -13.88
C MET A 36 -0.70 0.04 -15.24
N GLU A 37 -1.83 0.55 -15.74
CA GLU A 37 -2.51 0.06 -16.95
C GLU A 37 -2.84 -1.45 -16.96
N PHE A 38 -2.99 -2.05 -15.78
CA PHE A 38 -3.44 -3.43 -15.62
C PHE A 38 -4.88 -3.51 -15.11
N SER A 39 -5.48 -4.70 -15.25
CA SER A 39 -6.73 -5.02 -14.55
C SER A 39 -6.44 -5.49 -13.13
N ALA A 40 -7.36 -5.21 -12.19
CA ALA A 40 -7.25 -5.67 -10.80
C ALA A 40 -7.02 -7.20 -10.70
N THR A 41 -7.53 -7.98 -11.64
CA THR A 41 -7.31 -9.44 -11.73
C THR A 41 -5.85 -9.81 -11.99
N VAL A 42 -5.15 -9.05 -12.83
CA VAL A 42 -3.72 -9.26 -13.14
C VAL A 42 -2.87 -8.89 -11.93
N VAL A 43 -3.16 -7.74 -11.31
CA VAL A 43 -2.48 -7.29 -10.08
C VAL A 43 -2.69 -8.30 -8.94
N LYS A 44 -3.89 -8.86 -8.77
CA LYS A 44 -4.16 -9.94 -7.80
C LYS A 44 -3.35 -11.21 -8.09
N LYS A 45 -3.24 -11.61 -9.37
CA LYS A 45 -2.43 -12.79 -9.75
C LYS A 45 -0.96 -12.59 -9.42
N ILE A 46 -0.42 -11.40 -9.68
CA ILE A 46 0.96 -11.06 -9.33
C ILE A 46 1.16 -11.08 -7.82
N CYS A 47 0.29 -10.40 -7.07
CA CYS A 47 0.36 -10.37 -5.61
C CYS A 47 0.36 -11.79 -5.02
N ARG A 48 -0.50 -12.69 -5.53
CA ARG A 48 -0.49 -14.12 -5.15
C ARG A 48 0.83 -14.82 -5.47
N LYS A 49 1.44 -14.54 -6.64
CA LYS A 49 2.73 -15.12 -7.05
C LYS A 49 3.86 -14.73 -6.10
N TYR A 50 3.81 -13.53 -5.53
CA TYR A 50 4.78 -13.04 -4.56
C TYR A 50 4.37 -13.27 -3.08
N GLY A 51 3.34 -14.07 -2.81
CA GLY A 51 2.89 -14.39 -1.45
C GLY A 51 1.95 -13.36 -0.80
N LEU A 52 1.66 -12.26 -1.47
CA LEU A 52 0.66 -11.27 -1.05
C LEU A 52 -0.74 -11.73 -1.46
N SER A 53 -1.29 -12.72 -0.76
CA SER A 53 -2.64 -13.23 -1.02
C SER A 53 -3.75 -12.19 -0.78
N ARG A 54 -3.46 -11.14 0.00
CA ARG A 54 -4.41 -10.06 0.31
C ARG A 54 -3.74 -8.70 0.19
N TRP A 55 -4.34 -7.82 -0.61
CA TRP A 55 -3.87 -6.44 -0.82
C TRP A 55 -3.82 -5.70 0.53
N PRO A 56 -2.65 -5.18 0.96
CA PRO A 56 -2.45 -4.61 2.29
C PRO A 56 -3.20 -3.29 2.53
N HIS A 57 -3.88 -2.74 1.52
CA HIS A 57 -4.77 -1.57 1.67
C HIS A 57 -5.76 -1.70 2.82
N ARG A 58 -6.29 -2.89 3.13
CA ARG A 58 -7.21 -3.00 4.29
C ARG A 58 -6.51 -2.68 5.61
N LYS A 59 -5.24 -3.08 5.79
CA LYS A 59 -4.46 -2.72 6.97
C LYS A 59 -4.09 -1.24 6.93
N ILE A 60 -3.56 -0.77 5.81
CA ILE A 60 -3.17 0.64 5.62
C ILE A 60 -4.36 1.57 5.86
N GLN A 61 -5.52 1.30 5.26
CA GLN A 61 -6.75 2.08 5.45
C GLN A 61 -7.23 2.08 6.91
N SER A 62 -7.07 0.99 7.64
CA SER A 62 -7.40 0.95 9.07
C SER A 62 -6.46 1.84 9.88
N MET A 63 -5.19 1.93 9.49
CA MET A 63 -4.18 2.75 10.16
C MET A 63 -4.32 4.23 9.77
N GLU A 64 -4.58 4.52 8.50
CA GLU A 64 -4.93 5.85 7.99
C GLU A 64 -6.14 6.43 8.73
N LYS A 65 -7.19 5.62 8.96
CA LYS A 65 -8.32 6.05 9.79
C LYS A 65 -7.92 6.41 11.22
N LYS A 66 -7.04 5.62 11.83
CA LYS A 66 -6.50 5.94 13.17
C LYS A 66 -5.69 7.24 13.11
N ILE A 67 -4.88 7.44 12.08
CA ILE A 67 -4.13 8.68 11.87
C ILE A 67 -5.11 9.85 11.77
N SER A 68 -6.15 9.80 10.93
CA SER A 68 -7.14 10.87 10.83
C SER A 68 -7.80 11.20 12.17
N ASN A 69 -8.13 10.18 12.96
CA ASN A 69 -8.68 10.38 14.31
C ASN A 69 -7.68 11.09 15.25
N TRP A 70 -6.42 10.67 15.24
CA TRP A 70 -5.37 11.34 16.03
C TRP A 70 -5.06 12.75 15.52
N VAL A 71 -5.14 12.98 14.21
CA VAL A 71 -4.97 14.29 13.59
C VAL A 71 -6.09 15.24 14.03
N GLU A 72 -7.32 14.75 14.17
CA GLU A 72 -8.41 15.54 14.74
C GLU A 72 -8.11 15.94 16.19
N SER A 73 -7.56 15.02 17.00
CA SER A 73 -7.07 15.33 18.35
C SER A 73 -5.85 16.27 18.38
N LEU A 74 -5.11 16.45 17.27
CA LEU A 74 -4.08 17.51 17.18
C LEU A 74 -4.68 18.91 17.16
N SER A 75 -5.96 19.05 16.82
CA SER A 75 -6.66 20.34 16.80
C SER A 75 -7.06 20.80 18.22
N SER A 76 -6.97 19.94 19.24
CA SER A 76 -7.22 20.29 20.64
C SER A 76 -6.26 21.39 21.14
N ASN A 77 -6.75 22.21 22.06
CA ASN A 77 -6.01 23.34 22.62
C ASN A 77 -4.86 22.90 23.55
N ASP A 78 -4.86 21.64 24.00
CA ASP A 78 -3.90 21.05 24.93
C ASP A 78 -2.57 20.63 24.27
N PRO A 79 -1.43 21.27 24.62
CA PRO A 79 -0.12 20.94 24.02
C PRO A 79 0.36 19.52 24.32
N LYS A 80 0.00 18.96 25.48
CA LYS A 80 0.35 17.58 25.86
C LYS A 80 -0.39 16.54 25.00
N GLU A 81 -1.65 16.79 24.70
CA GLU A 81 -2.47 15.92 23.86
C GLU A 81 -1.96 15.95 22.42
N ARG A 82 -1.62 17.13 21.91
CA ARG A 82 -0.99 17.29 20.59
C ARG A 82 0.33 16.52 20.46
N ALA A 83 1.20 16.59 21.46
CA ALA A 83 2.47 15.87 21.44
C ALA A 83 2.28 14.34 21.43
N ARG A 84 1.29 13.82 22.18
CA ARG A 84 0.94 12.39 22.19
C ARG A 84 0.37 11.94 20.85
N ALA A 85 -0.61 12.68 20.33
CA ALA A 85 -1.22 12.40 19.04
C ALA A 85 -0.18 12.41 17.90
N LYS A 86 0.76 13.38 17.89
CA LYS A 86 1.83 13.45 16.89
C LYS A 86 2.72 12.20 16.93
N LYS A 87 3.09 11.75 18.12
CA LYS A 87 3.91 10.54 18.30
C LYS A 87 3.20 9.28 17.80
N GLU A 88 1.90 9.17 18.07
CA GLU A 88 1.11 8.02 17.63
C GLU A 88 0.90 8.01 16.11
N ILE A 89 0.67 9.18 15.50
CA ILE A 89 0.61 9.35 14.04
C ILE A 89 1.93 8.91 13.39
N GLU A 90 3.07 9.35 13.92
CA GLU A 90 4.38 8.96 13.40
C GLU A 90 4.59 7.44 13.47
N ASN A 91 4.21 6.80 14.56
CA ASN A 91 4.31 5.35 14.71
C ASN A 91 3.43 4.61 13.69
N LEU A 92 2.18 5.07 13.50
CA LEU A 92 1.26 4.50 12.51
C LEU A 92 1.78 4.69 11.07
N GLN A 93 2.32 5.87 10.74
CA GLN A 93 2.93 6.13 9.43
C GLN A 93 4.14 5.24 9.18
N ARG A 94 5.00 5.05 10.18
CA ARG A 94 6.15 4.14 10.10
C ARG A 94 5.72 2.69 9.85
N GLU A 95 4.65 2.26 10.49
CA GLU A 95 4.14 0.91 10.30
C GLU A 95 3.43 0.74 8.95
N ILE A 96 2.79 1.79 8.40
CA ILE A 96 2.33 1.83 6.99
C ILE A 96 3.52 1.74 6.04
N ALA A 97 4.60 2.49 6.30
CA ALA A 97 5.81 2.46 5.48
C ALA A 97 6.46 1.07 5.45
N LYS A 98 6.46 0.33 6.57
CA LYS A 98 6.92 -1.07 6.61
C LYS A 98 6.16 -2.00 5.66
N PHE A 99 4.90 -1.70 5.32
CA PHE A 99 4.17 -2.49 4.31
C PHE A 99 4.61 -2.18 2.87
N GLY A 100 5.20 -1.01 2.64
CA GLY A 100 5.76 -0.59 1.34
C GLY A 100 7.28 -0.70 1.25
N GLU A 101 7.94 -1.28 2.26
CA GLU A 101 9.40 -1.46 2.33
C GLU A 101 9.75 -2.95 2.34
N GLY A 102 9.06 -3.71 1.51
CA GLY A 102 9.22 -5.14 1.31
C GLY A 102 10.15 -5.49 0.14
N SER A 103 11.07 -4.60 -0.27
CA SER A 103 12.17 -4.95 -1.19
C SER A 103 13.28 -3.89 -1.23
N SER A 104 13.97 -3.70 -0.11
CA SER A 104 15.30 -3.07 -0.08
C SER A 104 16.20 -3.85 0.88
N LYS A 105 16.58 -5.07 0.49
CA LYS A 105 17.92 -5.58 0.82
C LYS A 105 18.77 -5.38 -0.44
N LEU A 106 19.37 -4.21 -0.54
CA LEU A 106 20.67 -4.08 -1.19
C LEU A 106 21.56 -3.50 -0.09
N GLY A 107 22.34 -4.39 0.53
CA GLY A 107 23.46 -3.97 1.35
C GLY A 107 24.66 -3.86 0.43
N ASP A 108 25.34 -2.72 0.48
CA ASP A 108 26.70 -2.40 0.05
C ASP A 108 26.88 -0.98 0.67
N ASP A 109 27.84 -0.59 1.50
CA ASP A 109 29.20 -1.01 1.86
C ASP A 109 29.46 -0.53 3.31
#